data_AF-A0A150P9G3-F1
#
_entry.id   AF-A0A150P9G3-F1
#
_cell.length_a   1.000
_cell.length_b   1.000
_cell.length_c   1.000
_cell.angle_alpha   90.00
_cell.angle_beta   90.00
_cell.angle_gamma   90.00
#
_symmetry.space_group_name_H-M   'P 1'
#
loop_
_entity.id
_entity.type
_entity.pdbx_description
1 polymer ?
#
loop_
_entity_poly.entity_id
_entity_poly.type
_entity_poly.pdbx_seq_one_letter_code
_entity_poly.pdbx_strand_id
1 'polypeptide(L)'
;MWAAWTLTAGGCTTLAGLDRSYHLAEGSGGASGATGGSSSASATGGAGGAGVGGGAADVPADIELIDDMEDGDAAIEEAGGRVGYWYSYNDGTGTQTPPVYSEEMPVGFHPETLAPPRGQSTRAVHTFGSGFTEWGAGVGFALNGPDMGLLPYDASAYAGIVFWARLGDAGAVATVKVNISDKVSEPAGGICDEAAGEGEANRCFDHWFYMAPLGTEWTPVVIPFDELTRVGWGAEPNAEAIDLAGLYTIEFRFAQGEDFDVYIDDIGFYR
;
A
#
# COMPACT_ATOMS: atom_id res chain seq x y z
N MET A 1 15.33 7.84 -50.76
CA MET A 1 16.43 6.86 -50.93
C MET A 1 16.59 6.14 -49.61
N TRP A 2 16.54 4.81 -49.66
CA TRP A 2 16.56 3.92 -48.51
C TRP A 2 17.97 3.80 -47.94
N ALA A 3 18.11 3.74 -46.62
CA ALA A 3 19.26 3.14 -45.96
C ALA A 3 18.78 2.43 -44.69
N ALA A 4 18.58 1.12 -44.83
CA ALA A 4 18.34 0.19 -43.75
C ALA A 4 19.65 0.02 -42.96
N TRP A 5 19.56 0.14 -41.63
CA TRP A 5 20.61 -0.29 -40.73
C TRP A 5 20.16 -1.60 -40.07
N THR A 6 20.84 -2.66 -40.48
CA THR A 6 20.80 -3.98 -39.86
C THR A 6 21.60 -3.89 -38.57
N LEU A 7 20.97 -4.09 -37.42
CA LEU A 7 21.68 -4.40 -36.18
C LEU A 7 21.60 -5.90 -35.93
N THR A 8 22.77 -6.51 -35.96
CA THR A 8 23.06 -7.91 -35.63
C THR A 8 22.73 -8.24 -34.18
N ALA A 9 22.03 -9.36 -34.01
CA ALA A 9 21.86 -10.06 -32.74
C ALA A 9 23.23 -10.40 -32.12
N GLY A 10 23.38 -10.10 -30.83
CA GLY A 10 24.54 -10.48 -30.04
C GLY A 10 24.13 -10.68 -28.59
N GLY A 11 24.49 -11.83 -28.03
CA GLY A 11 24.60 -12.02 -26.59
C GLY A 11 23.35 -12.58 -25.91
N CYS A 12 23.20 -13.89 -25.96
CA CYS A 12 22.54 -14.63 -24.90
C CYS A 12 23.44 -14.54 -23.66
N THR A 13 23.12 -13.64 -22.72
CA THR A 13 23.70 -13.64 -21.38
C THR A 13 22.66 -14.26 -20.47
N THR A 14 22.83 -15.54 -20.17
CA THR A 14 22.13 -16.19 -19.06
C THR A 14 22.60 -15.53 -17.77
N LEU A 15 21.79 -14.61 -17.22
CA LEU A 15 21.82 -14.30 -15.80
C LEU A 15 21.23 -15.51 -15.08
N ALA A 16 22.12 -16.40 -14.66
CA ALA A 16 21.79 -17.44 -13.68
C ALA A 16 21.53 -16.74 -12.34
N GLY A 17 20.30 -16.83 -11.81
CA GLY A 17 20.03 -16.26 -10.49
C GLY A 17 18.59 -16.25 -9.98
N LEU A 18 17.56 -16.36 -10.84
CA LEU A 18 16.16 -16.30 -10.38
C LEU A 18 15.51 -17.69 -10.38
N ASP A 19 15.97 -18.53 -9.46
CA ASP A 19 15.17 -19.68 -9.01
C ASP A 19 15.46 -19.90 -7.53
N ARG A 20 14.99 -18.96 -6.71
CA ARG A 20 14.72 -19.20 -5.30
C ARG A 20 13.42 -18.50 -4.97
N SER A 21 12.42 -19.32 -4.69
CA SER A 21 11.29 -18.96 -3.85
C SER A 21 11.84 -18.17 -2.66
N TYR A 22 11.62 -16.85 -2.66
CA TYR A 22 11.90 -16.06 -1.47
C TYR A 22 10.82 -16.49 -0.47
N HIS A 23 11.25 -17.17 0.58
CA HIS A 23 10.38 -17.47 1.70
C HIS A 23 10.46 -16.25 2.62
N LEU A 24 9.34 -15.55 2.81
CA LEU A 24 9.21 -14.58 3.90
C LEU A 24 9.55 -15.32 5.21
N ALA A 25 10.65 -14.92 5.84
CA ALA A 25 11.13 -15.59 7.04
C ALA A 25 10.31 -15.13 8.25
N GLU A 26 9.73 -16.08 8.97
CA GLU A 26 9.07 -15.85 10.26
C GLU A 26 10.05 -15.18 11.25
N GLY A 27 9.67 -14.01 11.75
CA GLY A 27 10.40 -13.32 12.81
C GLY A 27 10.32 -14.09 14.12
N SER A 28 11.47 -14.53 14.64
CA SER A 28 11.56 -15.23 15.92
C SER A 28 11.36 -14.29 17.11
N GLY A 29 10.13 -14.20 17.64
CA GLY A 29 9.79 -13.50 18.88
C GLY A 29 9.66 -14.47 20.07
N GLY A 30 10.63 -14.43 20.99
CA GLY A 30 10.77 -15.36 22.11
C GLY A 30 9.68 -15.27 23.19
N ALA A 31 9.32 -16.45 23.71
CA ALA A 31 8.45 -16.61 24.87
C ALA A 31 9.17 -16.23 26.18
N SER A 32 8.52 -15.44 27.02
CA SER A 32 8.82 -15.39 28.46
C SER A 32 7.55 -15.19 29.28
N GLY A 33 7.43 -16.02 30.32
CA GLY A 33 6.22 -16.27 31.08
C GLY A 33 5.89 -15.30 32.22
N ALA A 34 4.74 -15.62 32.82
CA ALA A 34 3.92 -14.87 33.76
C ALA A 34 4.56 -14.46 35.11
N THR A 35 4.00 -13.43 35.75
CA THR A 35 3.15 -13.58 36.97
C THR A 35 2.66 -12.23 37.55
N GLY A 36 1.35 -12.15 37.85
CA GLY A 36 0.83 -11.65 39.14
C GLY A 36 0.34 -10.20 39.28
N GLY A 37 -0.94 -10.03 39.63
CA GLY A 37 -1.42 -8.82 40.33
C GLY A 37 -2.89 -8.43 40.10
N SER A 38 -3.82 -9.04 40.84
CA SER A 38 -5.24 -8.69 40.85
C SER A 38 -5.55 -7.40 41.64
N SER A 39 -6.44 -6.55 41.14
CA SER A 39 -7.48 -5.89 41.98
C SER A 39 -8.59 -5.25 41.15
N SER A 40 -9.80 -5.45 41.66
CA SER A 40 -11.15 -5.15 41.18
C SER A 40 -11.57 -3.68 41.13
N ALA A 41 -12.44 -3.29 40.18
CA ALA A 41 -13.78 -2.71 40.44
C ALA A 41 -14.57 -2.39 39.14
N SER A 42 -15.76 -3.01 39.05
CA SER A 42 -17.07 -2.59 38.49
C SER A 42 -17.30 -1.07 38.29
N ALA A 43 -18.08 -0.53 37.34
CA ALA A 43 -19.17 -1.05 36.50
C ALA A 43 -19.59 -0.08 35.35
N THR A 44 -20.17 -0.67 34.29
CA THR A 44 -21.28 -0.22 33.40
C THR A 44 -21.16 0.98 32.45
N GLY A 45 -21.07 0.71 31.13
CA GLY A 45 -22.20 0.93 30.20
C GLY A 45 -22.01 1.78 28.92
N GLY A 46 -21.66 1.13 27.79
CA GLY A 46 -22.03 1.50 26.39
C GLY A 46 -21.11 2.50 25.65
N ALA A 47 -20.61 2.29 24.43
CA ALA A 47 -20.97 1.36 23.36
C ALA A 47 -19.72 0.93 22.56
N GLY A 48 -19.81 -0.24 21.92
CA GLY A 48 -18.70 -1.06 21.43
C GLY A 48 -17.84 -0.43 20.32
N GLY A 49 -16.57 -0.22 20.64
CA GLY A 49 -15.50 -0.36 19.65
C GLY A 49 -15.15 -1.83 19.58
N ALA A 50 -15.38 -2.46 18.44
CA ALA A 50 -14.83 -3.77 18.15
C ALA A 50 -13.31 -3.59 18.07
N GLY A 51 -12.61 -3.81 19.19
CA GLY A 51 -11.17 -3.99 19.18
C GLY A 51 -10.88 -5.25 18.40
N VAL A 52 -10.45 -5.10 17.15
CA VAL A 52 -9.82 -6.19 16.41
C VAL A 52 -8.51 -6.43 17.13
N GLY A 53 -8.47 -7.52 17.90
CA GLY A 53 -7.26 -7.96 18.58
C GLY A 53 -6.19 -8.22 17.54
N GLY A 54 -5.04 -7.55 17.68
CA GLY A 54 -3.82 -7.87 16.95
C GLY A 54 -3.35 -9.27 17.34
N GLY A 55 -3.91 -10.29 16.70
CA GLY A 55 -3.17 -11.52 16.46
C GLY A 55 -2.16 -11.22 15.36
N ALA A 56 -0.92 -11.70 15.52
CA ALA A 56 -0.01 -11.76 14.40
C ALA A 56 -0.71 -12.60 13.32
N ALA A 57 -1.14 -11.96 12.23
CA ALA A 57 -1.68 -12.69 11.10
C ALA A 57 -0.53 -13.53 10.54
N ASP A 58 -0.75 -14.84 10.42
CA ASP A 58 0.21 -15.71 9.77
C ASP A 58 0.41 -15.22 8.33
N VAL A 59 1.67 -15.05 7.94
CA VAL A 59 2.01 -14.61 6.58
C VAL A 59 1.57 -15.70 5.59
N PRO A 60 0.78 -15.37 4.55
CA PRO A 60 0.40 -16.35 3.53
C PRO A 60 1.62 -17.00 2.88
N ALA A 61 1.52 -18.29 2.53
CA ALA A 61 2.65 -19.03 1.96
C ALA A 61 2.82 -18.82 0.44
N ASP A 62 1.74 -18.54 -0.27
CA ASP A 62 1.73 -18.26 -1.72
C ASP A 62 1.59 -16.75 -1.92
N ILE A 63 2.72 -16.09 -2.13
CA ILE A 63 2.79 -14.63 -2.33
C ILE A 63 3.45 -14.35 -3.67
N GLU A 64 2.79 -13.51 -4.45
CA GLU A 64 3.32 -12.91 -5.65
C GLU A 64 3.74 -11.48 -5.35
N LEU A 65 5.06 -11.28 -5.23
CA LEU A 65 5.66 -9.98 -4.93
C LEU A 65 5.15 -8.90 -5.88
N ILE A 66 4.70 -7.79 -5.33
CA ILE A 66 4.47 -6.54 -6.07
C ILE A 66 5.75 -5.72 -6.04
N ASP A 67 6.38 -5.57 -4.87
CA ASP A 67 7.62 -4.81 -4.72
C ASP A 67 8.29 -5.12 -3.37
N ASP A 68 9.60 -5.35 -3.36
CA ASP A 68 10.44 -5.53 -2.16
C ASP A 68 11.40 -4.35 -1.90
N MET A 69 11.35 -3.30 -2.72
CA MET A 69 12.18 -2.08 -2.64
C MET A 69 13.69 -2.29 -2.86
N GLU A 70 14.17 -3.51 -3.11
CA GLU A 70 15.60 -3.82 -3.03
C GLU A 70 16.42 -3.31 -4.22
N ASP A 71 15.77 -3.07 -5.37
CA ASP A 71 16.41 -2.46 -6.54
C ASP A 71 16.71 -0.95 -6.35
N GLY A 72 16.08 -0.33 -5.35
CA GLY A 72 16.31 1.05 -4.95
C GLY A 72 15.78 2.09 -5.93
N ASP A 73 14.86 1.72 -6.81
CA ASP A 73 14.13 2.67 -7.64
C ASP A 73 12.67 2.82 -7.19
N ALA A 74 11.84 3.46 -8.01
CA ALA A 74 10.45 3.74 -7.66
C ALA A 74 9.47 2.83 -8.43
N ALA A 75 9.96 1.92 -9.27
CA ALA A 75 9.12 0.99 -10.01
C ALA A 75 8.68 -0.16 -9.11
N ILE A 76 7.45 -0.61 -9.29
CA ILE A 76 7.06 -1.94 -8.80
C ILE A 76 7.64 -3.02 -9.71
N GLU A 77 7.72 -4.26 -9.22
CA GLU A 77 8.19 -5.40 -10.01
C GLU A 77 7.31 -5.58 -11.26
N GLU A 78 7.95 -5.55 -12.44
CA GLU A 78 7.30 -5.76 -13.74
C GLU A 78 6.98 -7.25 -13.98
N ALA A 79 6.04 -7.78 -13.20
CA ALA A 79 5.58 -9.17 -13.25
C ALA A 79 4.06 -9.27 -13.30
N GLY A 80 3.56 -10.34 -13.91
CA GLY A 80 2.11 -10.60 -14.00
C GLY A 80 1.34 -9.56 -14.83
N GLY A 81 2.02 -8.79 -15.69
CA GLY A 81 1.41 -7.69 -16.46
C GLY A 81 1.32 -6.37 -15.70
N ARG A 82 1.92 -6.28 -14.50
CA ARG A 82 2.08 -5.03 -13.76
C ARG A 82 3.22 -4.22 -14.34
N VAL A 83 3.04 -2.91 -14.34
CA VAL A 83 4.05 -1.88 -14.62
C VAL A 83 3.56 -0.67 -13.86
N GLY A 84 4.35 -0.11 -12.95
CA GLY A 84 3.87 0.97 -12.09
C GLY A 84 5.00 1.64 -11.35
N TYR A 85 4.74 2.83 -10.85
CA TYR A 85 5.72 3.61 -10.10
C TYR A 85 5.08 4.15 -8.83
N TRP A 86 5.84 4.12 -7.75
CA TRP A 86 5.51 4.77 -6.50
C TRP A 86 5.49 6.28 -6.66
N TYR A 87 4.52 6.90 -5.99
CA TYR A 87 4.34 8.34 -5.95
C TYR A 87 3.93 8.78 -4.54
N SER A 88 4.25 10.03 -4.21
CA SER A 88 3.66 10.75 -3.09
C SER A 88 2.54 11.65 -3.58
N TYR A 89 1.50 11.80 -2.78
CA TYR A 89 0.40 12.72 -3.03
C TYR A 89 -0.05 13.37 -1.71
N ASN A 90 -0.48 14.64 -1.76
CA ASN A 90 -1.03 15.33 -0.61
C ASN A 90 -1.93 16.51 -1.01
N ASP A 91 -2.61 17.08 -0.03
CA ASP A 91 -3.54 18.19 -0.20
C ASP A 91 -2.88 19.57 -0.41
N GLY A 92 -1.56 19.62 -0.61
CA GLY A 92 -0.80 20.86 -0.80
C GLY A 92 -0.56 21.65 0.49
N THR A 93 -1.04 21.16 1.64
CA THR A 93 -0.71 21.70 2.96
C THR A 93 0.32 20.79 3.67
N GLY A 94 0.79 21.19 4.86
CA GLY A 94 1.73 20.37 5.63
C GLY A 94 3.10 20.13 4.98
N THR A 95 3.78 19.09 5.44
CA THR A 95 5.06 18.60 4.90
C THR A 95 5.05 17.09 4.81
N GLN A 96 5.62 16.54 3.72
CA GLN A 96 5.71 15.10 3.47
C GLN A 96 7.11 14.73 2.97
N THR A 97 7.59 13.55 3.37
CA THR A 97 8.69 12.84 2.75
C THR A 97 8.23 11.42 2.35
N PRO A 98 8.59 10.89 1.17
CA PRO A 98 9.14 11.64 0.03
C PRO A 98 8.19 12.75 -0.43
N PRO A 99 8.71 13.88 -0.97
CA PRO A 99 7.86 14.98 -1.43
C PRO A 99 7.06 14.56 -2.67
N VAL A 100 5.96 15.28 -2.91
CA VAL A 100 5.23 15.17 -4.19
C VAL A 100 6.14 15.67 -5.30
N TYR A 101 6.32 14.84 -6.33
CA TYR A 101 7.12 15.22 -7.49
C TYR A 101 6.49 16.44 -8.18
N SER A 102 7.33 17.41 -8.54
CA SER A 102 6.96 18.53 -9.40
C SER A 102 8.16 18.96 -10.24
N GLU A 103 7.93 19.73 -11.31
CA GLU A 103 9.04 20.29 -12.09
C GLU A 103 9.94 21.21 -11.23
N GLU A 104 9.38 21.85 -10.21
CA GLU A 104 10.10 22.72 -9.28
C GLU A 104 10.88 21.92 -8.21
N MET A 105 10.34 20.76 -7.82
CA MET A 105 10.96 19.80 -6.89
C MET A 105 11.09 18.44 -7.59
N PRO A 106 12.10 18.26 -8.47
CA PRO A 106 12.28 17.04 -9.25
C PRO A 106 12.89 15.90 -8.42
N VAL A 107 12.53 15.85 -7.14
CA VAL A 107 12.83 14.75 -6.23
C VAL A 107 11.56 13.93 -6.15
N GLY A 108 11.63 12.71 -6.68
CA GLY A 108 10.51 11.77 -6.63
C GLY A 108 10.56 10.87 -5.41
N PHE A 109 9.77 9.81 -5.48
CA PHE A 109 9.81 8.71 -4.54
C PHE A 109 11.14 7.95 -4.65
N HIS A 110 11.68 7.52 -3.51
CA HIS A 110 12.80 6.58 -3.47
C HIS A 110 12.72 5.76 -2.18
N PRO A 111 13.03 4.46 -2.21
CA PRO A 111 13.19 3.67 -1.00
C PRO A 111 14.33 4.17 -0.11
N GLU A 112 14.16 4.01 1.20
CA GLU A 112 15.19 4.31 2.20
C GLU A 112 15.94 3.03 2.60
N THR A 113 17.26 3.14 2.79
CA THR A 113 18.06 2.03 3.33
C THR A 113 17.76 1.81 4.82
N LEU A 114 17.43 0.58 5.18
CA LEU A 114 17.19 0.15 6.55
C LEU A 114 18.49 -0.03 7.34
N ALA A 115 18.52 0.51 8.56
CA ALA A 115 19.60 0.33 9.52
C ALA A 115 19.06 0.10 10.94
N PRO A 116 19.04 -1.15 11.45
CA PRO A 116 19.50 -2.39 10.80
C PRO A 116 18.51 -2.89 9.73
N PRO A 117 18.95 -3.78 8.81
CA PRO A 117 18.07 -4.45 7.85
C PRO A 117 17.06 -5.38 8.55
N ARG A 118 15.92 -5.63 7.90
CA ARG A 118 14.92 -6.62 8.34
C ARG A 118 15.23 -7.97 7.68
N GLY A 119 16.12 -8.72 8.31
CA GLY A 119 16.57 -10.00 7.76
C GLY A 119 17.36 -9.80 6.47
N GLN A 120 16.76 -10.13 5.32
CA GLN A 120 17.35 -9.92 4.00
C GLN A 120 16.90 -8.62 3.33
N SER A 121 15.79 -7.99 3.75
CA SER A 121 15.42 -6.69 3.19
C SER A 121 16.29 -5.59 3.82
N THR A 122 16.88 -4.80 2.93
CA THR A 122 17.80 -3.70 3.24
C THR A 122 17.21 -2.36 2.90
N ARG A 123 16.01 -2.32 2.28
CA ARG A 123 15.29 -1.12 1.90
C ARG A 123 13.83 -1.22 2.31
N ALA A 124 13.17 -0.07 2.38
CA ALA A 124 11.74 0.04 2.59
C ALA A 124 11.26 1.39 2.08
N VAL A 125 9.96 1.51 1.85
CA VAL A 125 9.30 2.82 1.85
C VAL A 125 9.42 3.39 3.25
N HIS A 126 9.90 4.63 3.37
CA HIS A 126 9.81 5.40 4.61
C HIS A 126 9.08 6.69 4.29
N THR A 127 7.86 6.83 4.80
CA THR A 127 7.07 8.04 4.61
C THR A 127 6.66 8.65 5.94
N PHE A 128 6.89 9.95 6.05
CA PHE A 128 6.55 10.72 7.24
C PHE A 128 6.10 12.13 6.87
N GLY A 129 5.27 12.72 7.72
CA GLY A 129 4.68 14.02 7.46
C GLY A 129 3.77 14.49 8.58
N SER A 130 3.39 15.77 8.50
CA SER A 130 2.53 16.44 9.47
C SER A 130 1.93 17.72 8.91
N GLY A 131 0.93 18.25 9.61
CA GLY A 131 0.38 19.58 9.33
C GLY A 131 -0.60 19.67 8.15
N PHE A 132 -1.13 18.54 7.68
CA PHE A 132 -2.17 18.51 6.65
C PHE A 132 -3.52 18.99 7.21
N THR A 133 -4.23 19.81 6.45
CA THR A 133 -5.44 20.52 6.93
C THR A 133 -6.69 20.34 6.08
N GLU A 134 -6.58 19.72 4.91
CA GLU A 134 -7.73 19.40 4.06
C GLU A 134 -8.02 17.91 4.12
N TRP A 135 -7.53 17.09 3.19
CA TRP A 135 -7.86 15.66 3.13
C TRP A 135 -6.69 14.76 3.52
N GLY A 136 -5.49 15.30 3.73
CA GLY A 136 -4.32 14.56 4.22
C GLY A 136 -3.24 14.33 3.16
N ALA A 137 -2.55 13.20 3.29
CA ALA A 137 -1.43 12.80 2.44
C ALA A 137 -1.34 11.29 2.31
N GLY A 138 -0.54 10.82 1.36
CA GLY A 138 -0.26 9.41 1.19
C GLY A 138 0.87 9.14 0.22
N VAL A 139 1.22 7.85 0.14
CA VAL A 139 2.07 7.28 -0.90
C VAL A 139 1.33 6.11 -1.52
N GLY A 140 1.60 5.81 -2.78
CA GLY A 140 0.96 4.68 -3.45
C GLY A 140 1.62 4.39 -4.77
N PHE A 141 1.08 3.40 -5.47
CA PHE A 141 1.52 3.01 -6.80
C PHE A 141 0.33 2.56 -7.65
N ALA A 142 0.45 2.74 -8.96
CA ALA A 142 -0.44 2.12 -9.92
C ALA A 142 -0.04 0.66 -10.13
N LEU A 143 -1.01 -0.25 -10.24
CA LEU A 143 -0.76 -1.66 -10.57
C LEU A 143 -0.44 -1.83 -12.06
N ASN A 144 -0.97 -0.96 -12.92
CA ASN A 144 -0.74 -0.96 -14.36
C ASN A 144 -0.82 0.48 -14.90
N GLY A 145 0.33 1.12 -15.08
CA GLY A 145 0.48 2.50 -15.50
C GLY A 145 1.69 2.74 -16.42
N PRO A 146 1.81 2.05 -17.56
CA PRO A 146 2.85 2.35 -18.54
C PRO A 146 2.69 3.78 -19.07
N ASP A 147 3.82 4.46 -19.31
CA ASP A 147 3.87 5.84 -19.82
C ASP A 147 3.05 6.85 -18.99
N MET A 148 3.04 6.71 -17.66
CA MET A 148 2.23 7.52 -16.73
C MET A 148 0.71 7.39 -16.96
N GLY A 149 0.27 6.33 -17.63
CA GLY A 149 -1.14 5.97 -17.73
C GLY A 149 -1.68 5.38 -16.43
N LEU A 150 -2.99 5.11 -16.42
CA LEU A 150 -3.65 4.36 -15.36
C LEU A 150 -4.65 3.41 -16.00
N LEU A 151 -4.28 2.13 -16.05
CA LEU A 151 -4.99 1.05 -16.73
C LEU A 151 -5.45 0.00 -15.70
N PRO A 152 -6.52 -0.74 -15.98
CA PRO A 152 -6.98 -1.80 -15.09
C PRO A 152 -5.94 -2.94 -15.03
N TYR A 153 -5.80 -3.49 -13.83
CA TYR A 153 -5.11 -4.75 -13.54
C TYR A 153 -6.11 -5.80 -13.10
N ASP A 154 -6.04 -7.00 -13.67
CA ASP A 154 -6.88 -8.14 -13.28
C ASP A 154 -6.22 -8.89 -12.12
N ALA A 155 -6.74 -8.63 -10.92
CA ALA A 155 -6.36 -9.26 -9.67
C ALA A 155 -7.30 -10.41 -9.26
N SER A 156 -8.16 -10.90 -10.15
CA SER A 156 -9.18 -11.93 -9.82
C SER A 156 -8.60 -13.26 -9.35
N ALA A 157 -7.30 -13.48 -9.54
CA ALA A 157 -6.58 -14.68 -9.10
C ALA A 157 -6.13 -14.63 -7.63
N TYR A 158 -6.30 -13.50 -6.93
CA TYR A 158 -5.79 -13.27 -5.58
C TYR A 158 -6.91 -13.10 -4.56
N ALA A 159 -6.62 -13.49 -3.31
CA ALA A 159 -7.53 -13.35 -2.18
C ALA A 159 -7.32 -12.02 -1.42
N GLY A 160 -6.16 -11.39 -1.57
CA GLY A 160 -5.85 -10.15 -0.88
C GLY A 160 -4.42 -9.67 -1.09
N ILE A 161 -4.01 -8.69 -0.28
CA ILE A 161 -2.65 -8.15 -0.23
C ILE A 161 -2.00 -8.42 1.13
N VAL A 162 -0.68 -8.52 1.12
CA VAL A 162 0.15 -8.56 2.31
C VAL A 162 1.31 -7.59 2.15
N PHE A 163 1.69 -6.94 3.24
CA PHE A 163 2.91 -6.13 3.32
C PHE A 163 3.45 -6.14 4.73
N TRP A 164 4.71 -5.78 4.91
CA TRP A 164 5.31 -5.54 6.22
C TRP A 164 5.28 -4.06 6.54
N ALA A 165 4.97 -3.72 7.79
CA ALA A 165 5.02 -2.34 8.23
C ALA A 165 5.41 -2.20 9.70
N ARG A 166 5.91 -1.00 10.02
CA ARG A 166 6.11 -0.51 11.40
C ARG A 166 6.03 1.01 11.43
N LEU A 167 5.84 1.56 12.62
CA LEU A 167 6.07 2.98 12.88
C LEU A 167 7.57 3.29 12.87
N GLY A 168 7.92 4.46 12.32
CA GLY A 168 9.24 5.06 12.50
C GLY A 168 9.34 5.90 13.77
N ASP A 169 8.27 6.61 14.11
CA ASP A 169 8.10 7.32 15.39
C ASP A 169 6.93 6.72 16.19
N ALA A 170 7.17 6.36 17.44
CA ALA A 170 6.14 5.85 18.35
C ALA A 170 5.08 6.91 18.74
N GLY A 171 5.35 8.21 18.49
CA GLY A 171 4.41 9.30 18.67
C GLY A 171 3.50 9.56 17.45
N ALA A 172 3.76 8.92 16.32
CA ALA A 172 2.96 9.05 15.10
C ALA A 172 1.62 8.29 15.21
N VAL A 173 0.70 8.56 14.27
CA VAL A 173 -0.56 7.82 14.15
C VAL A 173 -0.28 6.33 13.95
N ALA A 174 -0.84 5.50 14.83
CA ALA A 174 -0.62 4.04 14.83
C ALA A 174 -1.56 3.28 13.88
N THR A 175 -2.02 3.93 12.80
CA THR A 175 -2.92 3.33 11.82
C THR A 175 -2.66 3.93 10.46
N VAL A 176 -2.63 3.09 9.43
CA VAL A 176 -2.57 3.52 8.03
C VAL A 176 -3.85 3.08 7.32
N LYS A 177 -4.48 3.99 6.58
CA LYS A 177 -5.62 3.64 5.73
C LYS A 177 -5.08 3.11 4.41
N VAL A 178 -5.23 1.81 4.18
CA VAL A 178 -4.82 1.17 2.93
C VAL A 178 -5.99 1.23 1.97
N ASN A 179 -5.92 2.09 0.97
CA ASN A 179 -6.90 2.20 -0.11
C ASN A 179 -6.53 1.26 -1.26
N ILE A 180 -7.55 0.65 -1.87
CA ILE A 180 -7.45 -0.12 -3.10
C ILE A 180 -8.54 0.41 -4.03
N SER A 181 -8.12 0.95 -5.17
CA SER A 181 -9.04 1.51 -6.16
C SER A 181 -9.39 0.47 -7.21
N ASP A 182 -10.63 0.56 -7.68
CA ASP A 182 -11.20 -0.28 -8.73
C ASP A 182 -11.92 0.60 -9.75
N LYS A 183 -12.44 -0.01 -10.82
CA LYS A 183 -13.11 0.73 -11.90
C LYS A 183 -14.32 1.56 -11.47
N VAL A 184 -14.93 1.28 -10.30
CA VAL A 184 -16.08 2.05 -9.83
C VAL A 184 -15.67 3.25 -8.97
N SER A 185 -14.49 3.19 -8.34
CA SER A 185 -14.00 4.26 -7.47
C SER A 185 -12.96 5.16 -8.14
N GLU A 186 -12.26 4.67 -9.15
CA GLU A 186 -11.21 5.39 -9.88
C GLU A 186 -11.77 6.09 -11.14
N PRO A 187 -11.49 7.40 -11.36
CA PRO A 187 -11.86 8.10 -12.60
C PRO A 187 -11.46 7.37 -13.89
N ALA A 188 -10.28 6.73 -13.91
CA ALA A 188 -9.81 5.95 -15.05
C ALA A 188 -10.70 4.74 -15.41
N GLY A 189 -11.56 4.30 -14.49
CA GLY A 189 -12.59 3.29 -14.72
C GLY A 189 -13.78 3.77 -15.55
N GLY A 190 -14.00 5.09 -15.65
CA GLY A 190 -15.05 5.69 -16.45
C GLY A 190 -16.49 5.43 -15.96
N ILE A 191 -16.66 4.94 -14.73
CA ILE A 191 -17.97 4.68 -14.12
C ILE A 191 -18.38 5.82 -13.18
N CYS A 192 -17.46 6.27 -12.33
CA CYS A 192 -17.68 7.44 -11.49
C CYS A 192 -17.38 8.74 -12.25
N ASP A 193 -17.86 9.85 -11.71
CA ASP A 193 -17.65 11.20 -12.23
C ASP A 193 -16.76 12.00 -11.27
N GLU A 194 -15.60 12.41 -11.77
CA GLU A 194 -14.62 13.22 -11.03
C GLU A 194 -15.12 14.65 -10.79
N ALA A 195 -15.99 15.15 -11.66
CA ALA A 195 -16.56 16.50 -11.54
C ALA A 195 -17.77 16.56 -10.59
N ALA A 196 -18.27 15.41 -10.14
CA ALA A 196 -19.42 15.33 -9.26
C ALA A 196 -19.10 15.94 -7.88
N GLY A 197 -20.00 16.83 -7.43
CA GLY A 197 -19.87 17.51 -6.15
C GLY A 197 -20.19 16.64 -4.94
N GLU A 198 -20.02 17.22 -3.75
CA GLU A 198 -20.44 16.59 -2.50
C GLU A 198 -21.95 16.29 -2.51
N GLY A 199 -22.32 15.06 -2.15
CA GLY A 199 -23.71 14.59 -2.12
C GLY A 199 -24.22 14.00 -3.43
N GLU A 200 -23.42 14.01 -4.51
CA GLU A 200 -23.76 13.33 -5.76
C GLU A 200 -23.39 11.85 -5.72
N ALA A 201 -24.32 10.99 -6.15
CA ALA A 201 -24.22 9.53 -5.97
C ALA A 201 -23.14 8.85 -6.81
N ASN A 202 -22.63 9.51 -7.86
CA ASN A 202 -21.66 8.96 -8.80
C ASN A 202 -20.23 9.50 -8.61
N ARG A 203 -19.92 10.16 -7.48
CA ARG A 203 -18.61 10.76 -7.24
C ARG A 203 -17.46 9.74 -7.17
N CYS A 204 -16.30 10.08 -7.74
CA CYS A 204 -15.06 9.28 -7.66
C CYS A 204 -14.33 9.41 -6.31
N PHE A 205 -13.34 8.53 -6.08
CA PHE A 205 -12.41 8.48 -4.93
C PHE A 205 -12.97 7.93 -3.61
N ASP A 206 -14.15 7.28 -3.64
CA ASP A 206 -14.64 6.45 -2.53
C ASP A 206 -14.08 5.03 -2.66
N HIS A 207 -12.76 4.92 -2.58
CA HIS A 207 -12.03 3.66 -2.73
C HIS A 207 -12.33 2.67 -1.60
N TRP A 208 -12.14 1.40 -1.90
CA TRP A 208 -12.17 0.32 -0.92
C TRP A 208 -10.97 0.45 0.02
N PHE A 209 -11.15 0.19 1.31
CA PHE A 209 -10.08 0.36 2.26
C PHE A 209 -10.13 -0.60 3.45
N TYR A 210 -8.95 -0.76 4.04
CA TYR A 210 -8.72 -1.38 5.34
C TYR A 210 -7.95 -0.42 6.25
N MET A 211 -8.32 -0.36 7.53
CA MET A 211 -7.59 0.44 8.53
C MET A 211 -6.56 -0.46 9.22
N ALA A 212 -5.33 -0.44 8.73
CA ALA A 212 -4.27 -1.31 9.23
C ALA A 212 -3.64 -0.75 10.51
N PRO A 213 -3.76 -1.44 11.67
CA PRO A 213 -3.09 -1.02 12.89
C PRO A 213 -1.58 -1.29 12.78
N LEU A 214 -0.77 -0.34 13.24
CA LEU A 214 0.70 -0.43 13.20
C LEU A 214 1.28 -0.41 14.62
N GLY A 215 2.39 -1.13 14.79
CA GLY A 215 3.23 -1.08 16.00
C GLY A 215 4.63 -0.56 15.68
N THR A 216 5.48 -0.45 16.69
CA THR A 216 6.89 -0.05 16.52
C THR A 216 7.78 -1.18 15.98
N GLU A 217 7.28 -2.41 16.01
CA GLU A 217 7.96 -3.58 15.48
C GLU A 217 7.46 -3.90 14.06
N TRP A 218 8.34 -4.44 13.23
CA TRP A 218 7.98 -4.98 11.93
C TRP A 218 6.99 -6.12 12.09
N THR A 219 5.79 -5.93 11.54
CA THR A 219 4.74 -6.95 11.52
C THR A 219 4.12 -7.04 10.13
N PRO A 220 3.73 -8.25 9.70
CA PRO A 220 2.97 -8.39 8.49
C PRO A 220 1.54 -7.89 8.71
N VAL A 221 1.03 -7.14 7.75
CA VAL A 221 -0.36 -6.74 7.61
C VAL A 221 -0.94 -7.55 6.45
N VAL A 222 -1.94 -8.39 6.76
CA VAL A 222 -2.63 -9.23 5.77
C VAL A 222 -4.05 -8.68 5.60
N ILE A 223 -4.41 -8.33 4.38
CA ILE A 223 -5.70 -7.71 4.05
C ILE A 223 -6.43 -8.60 3.04
N PRO A 224 -7.40 -9.41 3.49
CA PRO A 224 -8.35 -10.06 2.59
C PRO A 224 -9.18 -9.03 1.82
N PHE A 225 -9.43 -9.26 0.53
CA PHE A 225 -10.26 -8.37 -0.27
C PHE A 225 -11.72 -8.34 0.20
N ASP A 226 -12.21 -9.41 0.82
CA ASP A 226 -13.56 -9.47 1.39
C ASP A 226 -13.69 -8.74 2.75
N GLU A 227 -12.57 -8.31 3.34
CA GLU A 227 -12.54 -7.43 4.52
C GLU A 227 -12.50 -5.93 4.16
N LEU A 228 -12.37 -5.59 2.88
CA LEU A 228 -12.38 -4.20 2.45
C LEU A 228 -13.77 -3.57 2.62
N THR A 229 -13.76 -2.32 3.06
CA THR A 229 -14.98 -1.51 3.23
C THR A 229 -14.86 -0.20 2.48
N ARG A 230 -15.93 0.57 2.39
CA ARG A 230 -15.94 1.90 1.77
C ARG A 230 -16.78 2.86 2.61
N VAL A 231 -16.67 4.16 2.36
CA VAL A 231 -17.47 5.15 3.10
C VAL A 231 -18.92 5.15 2.59
N GLY A 232 -19.12 4.91 1.29
CA GLY A 232 -20.45 4.70 0.70
C GLY A 232 -21.11 5.99 0.20
N TRP A 233 -20.33 6.88 -0.42
CA TRP A 233 -20.83 8.12 -1.03
C TRP A 233 -20.65 8.20 -2.56
N GLY A 234 -20.00 7.23 -3.18
CA GLY A 234 -19.65 7.27 -4.62
C GLY A 234 -20.13 6.07 -5.45
N ALA A 235 -20.31 6.28 -6.75
CA ALA A 235 -20.63 5.26 -7.77
C ALA A 235 -21.79 4.27 -7.47
N GLU A 236 -22.78 4.65 -6.66
CA GLU A 236 -23.94 3.79 -6.37
C GLU A 236 -24.91 3.72 -7.58
N PRO A 237 -25.53 2.56 -7.87
CA PRO A 237 -25.49 1.28 -7.15
C PRO A 237 -24.40 0.31 -7.66
N ASN A 238 -23.44 0.77 -8.47
CA ASN A 238 -22.43 -0.14 -9.05
C ASN A 238 -21.36 -0.57 -8.04
N ALA A 239 -21.40 -0.01 -6.84
CA ALA A 239 -20.42 -0.02 -5.78
C ALA A 239 -20.64 -1.12 -4.71
N GLU A 240 -21.24 -2.26 -5.07
CA GLU A 240 -21.67 -3.28 -4.10
C GLU A 240 -20.51 -4.14 -3.52
N ALA A 241 -19.46 -4.39 -4.30
CA ALA A 241 -18.27 -5.14 -3.92
C ALA A 241 -17.07 -4.67 -4.75
N ILE A 242 -15.85 -4.91 -4.26
CA ILE A 242 -14.63 -4.58 -5.00
C ILE A 242 -14.57 -5.38 -6.31
N ASP A 243 -14.30 -4.71 -7.42
CA ASP A 243 -14.11 -5.37 -8.71
C ASP A 243 -12.64 -5.75 -8.94
N LEU A 244 -12.31 -7.00 -8.58
CA LEU A 244 -10.96 -7.54 -8.74
C LEU A 244 -10.52 -7.69 -10.21
N ALA A 245 -11.43 -7.65 -11.19
CA ALA A 245 -11.05 -7.71 -12.60
C ALA A 245 -10.54 -6.36 -13.14
N GLY A 246 -10.60 -5.30 -12.33
CA GLY A 246 -10.12 -3.97 -12.71
C GLY A 246 -9.71 -3.15 -11.50
N LEU A 247 -8.61 -3.54 -10.86
CA LEU A 247 -7.92 -2.73 -9.85
C LEU A 247 -6.98 -1.72 -10.51
N TYR A 248 -6.73 -0.59 -9.85
CA TYR A 248 -5.91 0.49 -10.42
C TYR A 248 -4.73 0.86 -9.53
N THR A 249 -4.97 1.18 -8.26
CA THR A 249 -3.94 1.66 -7.32
C THR A 249 -4.04 0.95 -5.98
N ILE A 250 -2.90 0.85 -5.30
CA ILE A 250 -2.80 0.56 -3.86
C ILE A 250 -2.14 1.78 -3.23
N GLU A 251 -2.78 2.34 -2.20
CA GLU A 251 -2.31 3.56 -1.56
C GLU A 251 -2.36 3.46 -0.04
N PHE A 252 -1.38 4.08 0.60
CA PHE A 252 -1.21 4.18 2.03
C PHE A 252 -1.45 5.63 2.44
N ARG A 253 -2.61 5.87 3.08
CA ARG A 253 -3.14 7.21 3.32
C ARG A 253 -3.21 7.55 4.81
N PHE A 254 -2.95 8.82 5.09
CA PHE A 254 -3.05 9.49 6.38
C PHE A 254 -4.02 10.67 6.25
N ALA A 255 -4.86 10.87 7.26
CA ALA A 255 -5.86 11.92 7.28
C ALA A 255 -5.26 13.28 7.68
N GLN A 256 -6.03 14.35 7.46
CA GLN A 256 -5.70 15.66 8.01
C GLN A 256 -5.52 15.61 9.54
N GLY A 257 -4.62 16.43 10.07
CA GLY A 257 -4.35 16.51 11.50
C GLY A 257 -3.60 15.30 12.09
N GLU A 258 -3.25 14.29 11.28
CA GLU A 258 -2.39 13.19 11.69
C GLU A 258 -0.92 13.52 11.41
N ASP A 259 -0.08 13.30 12.41
CA ASP A 259 1.37 13.19 12.22
C ASP A 259 1.67 11.72 11.96
N PHE A 260 2.33 11.42 10.84
CA PHE A 260 2.64 10.05 10.44
C PHE A 260 4.14 9.87 10.24
N ASP A 261 4.60 8.66 10.54
CA ASP A 261 5.96 8.19 10.29
C ASP A 261 5.90 6.66 10.23
N VAL A 262 5.96 6.11 9.03
CA VAL A 262 5.80 4.67 8.78
C VAL A 262 6.86 4.14 7.83
N TYR A 263 7.22 2.89 8.06
CA TYR A 263 7.96 2.07 7.12
C TYR A 263 7.02 1.00 6.53
N ILE A 264 7.08 0.80 5.21
CA ILE A 264 6.29 -0.20 4.46
C ILE A 264 7.24 -0.97 3.53
N ASP A 265 7.08 -2.28 3.46
CA ASP A 265 8.03 -3.17 2.78
C ASP A 265 7.39 -4.50 2.35
N ASP A 266 8.04 -5.29 1.48
CA ASP A 266 7.60 -6.62 1.02
C ASP A 266 6.10 -6.68 0.62
N ILE A 267 5.66 -5.81 -0.28
CA ILE A 267 4.25 -5.77 -0.72
C ILE A 267 4.02 -6.90 -1.71
N GLY A 268 2.93 -7.67 -1.55
CA GLY A 268 2.57 -8.72 -2.48
C GLY A 268 1.08 -9.07 -2.47
N PHE A 269 0.63 -9.73 -3.53
CA PHE A 269 -0.66 -10.41 -3.54
C PHE A 269 -0.53 -11.82 -2.97
N TYR A 270 -1.58 -12.33 -2.33
CA TYR A 270 -1.63 -13.73 -1.87
C TYR A 270 -2.87 -14.48 -2.37
N ARG A 271 -2.81 -15.81 -2.31
CA ARG A 271 -3.88 -16.74 -2.73
C ARG A 271 -4.35 -17.65 -1.61
#